data_AF-A0A9D6SXX4-F1
#
_entry.id   AF-A0A9D6SXX4-F1
#
_cell.length_a   1.000
_cell.length_b   1.000
_cell.length_c   1.000
_cell.angle_alpha   90.00
_cell.angle_beta   90.00
_cell.angle_gamma   90.00
#
_symmetry.space_group_name_H-M   'P 1'
#
loop_
_entity.id
_entity.type
_entity.pdbx_description
1 polymer ?
#
loop_
_entity_poly.entity_id
_entity_poly.type
_entity_poly.pdbx_seq_one_letter_code
_entity_poly.pdbx_strand_id
1 'polypeptide(L)' 'MDLDYWRTYYLLGEAEEIAERISARIAALDRGVDTIVLNPLDWGLEQLELIAGEVLPRVTAAQP' A
#
# COMPACT_ATOMS: atom_id res chain seq x y z
N MET A 1 -0.03 -11.20 -19.31
CA MET A 1 -0.70 -10.58 -18.15
C MET A 1 -0.79 -9.10 -18.44
N ASP A 2 -1.97 -8.48 -18.31
CA ASP A 2 -2.17 -7.05 -18.58
C ASP A 2 -1.66 -6.22 -17.38
N LEU A 3 -0.38 -5.83 -17.42
CA LEU A 3 0.26 -5.11 -16.31
C LEU A 3 -0.41 -3.78 -16.00
N ASP A 4 -0.97 -3.10 -17.01
CA ASP A 4 -1.62 -1.81 -16.84
C ASP A 4 -2.92 -1.97 -16.05
N TYR A 5 -3.70 -3.01 -16.33
CA TYR A 5 -4.87 -3.37 -15.53
C TYR A 5 -4.48 -3.63 -14.07
N TRP A 6 -3.47 -4.46 -13.81
CA TRP A 6 -3.06 -4.79 -12.44
C TRP A 6 -2.55 -3.58 -11.67
N ARG A 7 -1.72 -2.74 -12.28
CA ARG A 7 -1.23 -1.49 -11.66
C ARG A 7 -2.36 -0.52 -11.37
N THR A 8 -3.38 -0.47 -12.24
CA THR A 8 -4.53 0.42 -12.08
C THR A 8 -5.40 0.01 -10.89
N TYR A 9 -5.76 -1.26 -10.78
CA TYR A 9 -6.78 -1.73 -9.83
C TYR A 9 -6.23 -2.39 -8.56
N TYR A 10 -4.95 -2.81 -8.55
CA TYR A 10 -4.30 -3.44 -7.41
C TYR A 10 -3.06 -2.65 -6.96
N LEU A 11 -2.62 -2.92 -5.74
CA LEU A 11 -1.35 -2.44 -5.20
C LEU A 11 -0.20 -3.30 -5.74
N LEU A 12 0.10 -3.14 -7.02
CA LEU A 12 1.24 -3.76 -7.70
C LEU A 12 2.22 -2.65 -8.15
N GLY A 13 3.47 -2.73 -7.71
CA GLY A 13 4.49 -1.72 -7.97
C GLY A 13 5.65 -1.83 -6.99
N GLU A 14 6.56 -0.86 -7.05
CA GLU A 14 7.67 -0.73 -6.11
C GLU A 14 7.19 -0.23 -4.74
N ALA A 15 7.97 -0.48 -3.69
CA ALA A 15 7.56 -0.17 -2.32
C ALA A 15 7.16 1.30 -2.11
N GLU A 16 7.89 2.22 -2.74
CA GLU A 16 7.62 3.66 -2.70
C GLU A 16 6.28 4.00 -3.37
N GLU A 17 6.04 3.50 -4.58
CA GLU A 17 4.79 3.71 -5.32
C GLU A 17 3.58 3.17 -4.55
N ILE A 18 3.73 2.01 -3.90
CA ILE A 18 2.66 1.42 -3.10
C ILE A 18 2.39 2.25 -1.85
N ALA A 19 3.44 2.71 -1.15
CA ALA A 19 3.29 3.55 0.03
C ALA A 19 2.57 4.87 -0.30
N GLU A 20 2.96 5.54 -1.39
CA GLU A 20 2.30 6.77 -1.86
C GLU A 20 0.82 6.55 -2.16
N ARG A 21 0.48 5.43 -2.84
CA ARG A 21 -0.92 5.10 -3.15
C ARG A 21 -1.75 4.82 -1.91
N ILE A 22 -1.17 4.13 -0.92
CA ILE A 22 -1.83 3.90 0.37
C ILE A 22 -2.05 5.25 1.07
N SER A 23 -1.03 6.09 1.17
CA SER A 23 -1.12 7.41 1.78
C SER A 23 -2.14 8.32 1.11
N ALA A 24 -2.16 8.37 -0.23
CA ALA A 24 -3.16 9.12 -0.99
C ALA A 24 -4.58 8.64 -0.70
N ARG A 25 -4.77 7.32 -0.54
CA ARG A 25 -6.08 6.76 -0.21
C ARG A 25 -6.51 7.04 1.23
N ILE A 26 -5.58 7.08 2.18
CA ILE A 26 -5.85 7.54 3.55
C ILE A 26 -6.24 9.02 3.54
N ALA A 27 -5.47 9.87 2.86
CA ALA A 27 -5.71 11.31 2.80
C ALA A 27 -7.02 11.69 2.09
N ALA A 28 -7.49 10.85 1.16
CA ALA A 28 -8.80 11.02 0.52
C ALA A 28 -9.99 10.72 1.47
N LEU A 29 -9.74 10.13 2.64
CA LEU A 29 -10.74 9.90 3.68
C LEU A 29 -10.59 11.01 4.72
N ASP A 30 -11.62 11.83 4.92
CA ASP A 30 -11.57 13.13 5.64
C ASP A 30 -10.73 13.12 6.94
N ARG A 31 -10.86 12.07 7.75
CA ARG A 31 -10.18 11.94 9.06
C ARG A 31 -9.11 10.84 9.07
N GLY A 32 -8.71 10.36 7.90
CA GLY A 32 -7.89 9.17 7.75
C GLY A 32 -8.63 7.89 8.11
N VAL A 33 -7.88 6.89 8.56
CA VAL A 33 -8.38 5.57 8.97
C VAL A 33 -7.63 5.08 10.19
N ASP A 34 -8.31 4.35 11.08
CA ASP A 34 -7.67 3.71 12.24
C ASP A 34 -6.97 2.40 11.86
N THR A 35 -7.49 1.70 10.84
CA THR A 35 -7.03 0.35 10.46
C THR A 35 -6.95 0.22 8.95
N ILE A 36 -5.86 -0.39 8.47
CA ILE A 36 -5.68 -0.82 7.08
C ILE A 36 -5.58 -2.34 7.06
N VAL A 37 -6.35 -2.98 6.18
CA VAL A 37 -6.26 -4.42 5.92
C VAL A 37 -5.61 -4.63 4.56
N LEU A 38 -4.44 -5.25 4.56
CA LEU A 38 -3.73 -5.64 3.35
C LEU A 38 -3.95 -7.13 3.10
N ASN A 39 -4.30 -7.48 1.86
CA ASN A 39 -4.39 -8.86 1.40
C ASN A 39 -3.40 -9.06 0.25
N PRO A 40 -2.14 -9.42 0.55
CA PRO A 40 -1.15 -9.66 -0.48
C PRO A 40 -1.55 -10.87 -1.34
N LEU A 41 -0.98 -10.95 -2.55
CA LEU A 41 -1.25 -12.04 -3.48
C LEU A 41 -0.83 -13.40 -2.90
N ASP A 42 0.27 -13.41 -2.17
CA ASP A 42 0.77 -14.54 -1.40
C ASP A 42 1.24 -14.08 -0.01
N TRP A 43 1.29 -15.04 0.92
CA TRP A 43 1.72 -14.84 2.30
C TRP A 43 3.15 -15.35 2.52
N GLY A 44 3.98 -15.36 1.46
CA GLY A 44 5.38 -15.72 1.55
C GLY A 44 6.15 -14.76 2.46
N LEU A 45 7.13 -15.29 3.20
CA LEU A 45 7.88 -14.51 4.18
C LEU A 45 8.58 -13.29 3.54
N GLU A 46 9.17 -13.46 2.36
CA GLU A 46 9.83 -12.38 1.61
C GLU A 46 8.86 -11.23 1.29
N GLN A 47 7.66 -11.54 0.82
CA GLN A 47 6.63 -10.54 0.53
C GLN A 47 6.19 -9.81 1.80
N LEU A 48 6.04 -10.53 2.91
CA LEU A 48 5.68 -9.94 4.20
C LEU A 48 6.80 -9.06 4.76
N GLU A 49 8.06 -9.46 4.61
CA GLU A 49 9.23 -8.68 5.01
C GLU A 49 9.34 -7.39 4.18
N LEU A 50 9.11 -7.44 2.86
CA LEU A 50 9.06 -6.24 2.01
C LEU A 50 7.92 -5.30 2.41
N ILE A 51 6.71 -5.83 2.67
CA ILE A 51 5.59 -4.99 3.11
C ILE A 51 5.94 -4.33 4.45
N ALA A 52 6.41 -5.10 5.42
CA ALA A 52 6.67 -4.61 6.77
C ALA A 52 7.90 -3.68 6.85
N GLY A 53 8.97 -3.99 6.13
CA GLY A 53 10.23 -3.27 6.16
C GLY A 53 10.30 -2.11 5.20
N GLU A 54 9.64 -2.20 4.04
CA GLU A 54 9.79 -1.21 2.98
C GLU A 54 8.51 -0.41 2.68
N VAL A 55 7.32 -1.02 2.77
CA VAL A 55 6.08 -0.29 2.45
C VAL A 55 5.54 0.46 3.65
N LEU A 56 5.20 -0.25 4.72
CA LEU A 56 4.51 0.33 5.88
C LEU A 56 5.25 1.52 6.53
N PRO A 57 6.59 1.51 6.67
CA PRO A 57 7.31 2.65 7.27
C PRO A 57 7.24 3.94 6.45
N ARG A 58 6.95 3.85 5.15
CA ARG A 58 6.83 5.00 4.24
C ARG A 58 5.41 5.56 4.17
N VAL A 59 4.41 4.84 4.69
CA VAL A 59 3.02 5.30 4.68
C VAL A 59 2.85 6.46 5.65
N THR A 60 2.58 7.65 5.13
CA THR A 60 2.19 8.82 5.91
C THR A 60 0.67 8.85 6.09
N ALA A 61 0.21 9.03 7.32
CA ALA A 61 -1.17 9.44 7.60
C ALA A 61 -1.33 10.94 7.29
N ALA A 62 -2.53 11.36 6.87
CA ALA A 62 -2.83 12.79 6.78
C ALA A 62 -2.62 13.40 8.18
N GLN A 63 -1.74 14.40 8.30
CA GLN A 63 -1.63 15.14 9.55
C GLN A 63 -2.97 15.85 9.82
N PRO A 64 -3.46 15.84 11.06
CA PRO A 64 -4.69 16.52 11.44
C PRO A 64 -4.61 18.04 11.24
#